data_AF-X0U775-F1
#
_entry.id   AF-X0U775-F1
#
_cell.length_a   1.000
_cell.length_b   1.000
_cell.length_c   1.000
_cell.angle_alpha   90.00
_cell.angle_beta   90.00
_cell.angle_gamma   90.00
#
_symmetry.space_group_name_H-M   'P 1'
#
loop_
_entity.id
_entity.type
_entity.pdbx_description
1 polymer ?
#
loop_
_entity_poly.entity_id
_entity_poly.type
_entity_poly.pdbx_seq_one_letter_code
_entity_poly.pdbx_strand_id
1 'polypeptide(L)'
;VVYLLTIYKPLEWILLLSLFGYLIPSGLIFIRVINREQGWKEPKEKEKIPFKEKIVKKVKGFHDFLTNPVVVKICITLFFIVFIPSLIFGYIFANVCDAQSLNPDGGFNIFMNMISDLGSLRYTPIPKFLDDAAMFSAVIMVPAIFYLKKHMCTAAQLKAEEKSPNTKGKVNKVIKFILSNLGLLFGLGAMVGFFGIGFFSEDLGGAVDSIGLDLSGIGSHFFFSIWVFGCLCICGLFIGIFVVMYPKTIKERYQIEKIHWVLFSVLGLLMI
;
A
#
# COMPACT_ATOMS: atom_id res chain seq x y z
N VAL A 1 11.68 3.42 -15.56
CA VAL A 1 11.64 3.14 -14.11
C VAL A 1 12.49 1.94 -13.75
N VAL A 2 12.19 0.73 -14.24
CA VAL A 2 12.96 -0.50 -13.90
C VAL A 2 14.47 -0.38 -14.19
N TYR A 3 14.85 0.11 -15.37
CA TYR A 3 16.26 0.33 -15.73
C TYR A 3 16.94 1.47 -14.93
N LEU A 4 16.15 2.42 -14.43
CA LEU A 4 16.65 3.52 -13.59
C LEU A 4 16.87 3.05 -12.14
N LEU A 5 16.01 2.17 -11.62
CA LEU A 5 16.15 1.58 -10.29
C LEU A 5 17.41 0.71 -10.18
N THR A 6 17.76 -0.02 -11.23
CA THR A 6 18.98 -0.84 -11.27
C THR A 6 20.28 -0.03 -11.34
N ILE A 7 20.23 1.18 -11.88
CA ILE A 7 21.43 2.03 -12.05
C ILE A 7 21.60 3.00 -10.87
N TYR A 8 20.49 3.41 -10.24
CA TYR A 8 20.49 4.41 -9.19
C TYR A 8 19.88 3.84 -7.91
N LYS A 9 20.69 3.14 -7.11
CA LYS A 9 20.30 2.65 -5.77
C LYS A 9 19.73 3.75 -4.84
N PRO A 10 20.20 5.02 -4.88
CA PRO A 10 19.55 6.10 -4.13
C PRO A 10 18.09 6.35 -4.52
N LEU A 11 17.65 5.90 -5.70
CA LEU A 11 16.28 6.11 -6.16
C LEU A 11 15.27 5.36 -5.31
N GLU A 12 15.59 4.17 -4.77
CA GLU A 12 14.69 3.46 -3.85
C GLU A 12 14.48 4.26 -2.57
N TRP A 13 15.54 4.87 -2.03
CA TRP A 13 15.44 5.74 -0.86
C TRP A 13 14.63 6.99 -1.15
N ILE A 14 14.82 7.62 -2.31
CA ILE A 14 14.01 8.76 -2.74
C ILE A 14 12.55 8.35 -2.91
N LEU A 15 12.28 7.19 -3.50
CA LEU A 15 10.94 6.61 -3.64
C LEU A 15 10.31 6.28 -2.30
N LEU A 16 11.07 5.73 -1.35
CA LEU A 16 10.59 5.42 -0.01
C LEU A 16 10.29 6.71 0.76
N LEU A 17 11.18 7.71 0.68
CA LEU A 17 10.98 9.01 1.31
C LEU A 17 9.79 9.75 0.70
N SER A 18 9.60 9.69 -0.62
CA SER A 18 8.43 10.28 -1.28
C SER A 18 7.15 9.51 -0.92
N LEU A 19 7.22 8.18 -0.86
CA LEU A 19 6.15 7.32 -0.39
C LEU A 19 5.77 7.65 1.06
N PHE A 20 6.73 7.81 1.98
CA PHE A 20 6.44 8.19 3.37
C PHE A 20 5.94 9.62 3.50
N GLY A 21 6.50 10.55 2.73
CA GLY A 21 6.02 11.92 2.60
C GLY A 21 4.57 11.99 2.15
N TYR A 22 4.10 11.01 1.39
CA TYR A 22 2.70 10.85 1.00
C TYR A 22 1.87 10.05 2.01
N LEU A 23 2.35 8.87 2.44
CA LEU A 23 1.62 7.91 3.27
C LEU A 23 1.38 8.44 4.68
N ILE A 24 2.35 9.12 5.29
CA ILE A 24 2.20 9.61 6.67
C ILE A 24 1.10 10.69 6.73
N PRO A 25 1.13 11.78 5.93
CA PRO A 25 0.05 12.75 5.91
C PRO A 25 -1.29 12.13 5.47
N SER A 26 -1.29 11.27 4.45
CA SER A 26 -2.50 10.58 3.98
C SER A 26 -3.12 9.73 5.10
N GLY A 27 -2.31 8.96 5.81
CA GLY A 27 -2.72 8.12 6.92
C GLY A 27 -3.30 8.93 8.07
N LEU A 28 -2.65 10.03 8.46
CA LEU A 28 -3.15 10.94 9.50
C LEU A 28 -4.50 11.56 9.11
N ILE A 29 -4.66 11.98 7.85
CA ILE A 29 -5.94 12.49 7.34
C ILE A 29 -7.00 11.39 7.33
N PHE A 30 -6.65 10.18 6.90
CA PHE A 30 -7.57 9.04 6.92
C PHE A 30 -8.05 8.75 8.34
N ILE A 31 -7.14 8.74 9.32
CA ILE A 31 -7.49 8.55 10.73
C ILE A 31 -8.44 9.65 11.23
N ARG A 32 -8.20 10.92 10.85
CA ARG A 32 -9.10 12.02 11.19
C ARG A 32 -10.48 11.87 10.58
N VAL A 33 -10.57 11.46 9.31
CA VAL A 33 -11.86 11.19 8.64
C VAL A 33 -12.59 10.03 9.32
N ILE A 34 -11.88 8.94 9.59
CA ILE A 34 -12.42 7.77 10.30
C ILE A 34 -13.02 8.16 11.65
N ASN A 35 -12.30 8.95 12.46
CA ASN A 35 -12.77 9.37 13.78
C ASN A 35 -14.07 10.19 13.71
N ARG A 36 -14.31 10.90 12.60
CA ARG A 36 -15.55 11.66 12.39
C ARG A 36 -16.71 10.78 11.93
N GLU A 37 -16.43 9.69 11.22
CA GLU A 37 -17.44 8.74 10.75
C GLU A 37 -17.92 7.78 11.87
N GLN A 38 -17.33 7.82 13.07
CA GLN A 38 -17.74 6.99 14.20
C GLN A 38 -19.09 7.43 14.79
N GLY A 39 -20.17 6.94 14.18
CA GLY A 39 -21.51 6.79 14.74
C GLY A 39 -21.99 5.36 14.46
N TRP A 40 -21.57 4.41 15.31
CA TRP A 40 -21.89 2.99 15.14
C TRP A 40 -23.40 2.76 15.28
N LYS A 41 -24.03 2.12 14.29
CA LYS A 41 -25.43 1.64 14.38
C LYS A 41 -25.45 0.14 14.55
N GLU A 42 -26.27 -0.30 15.51
CA GLU A 42 -26.42 -1.69 15.93
C GLU A 42 -26.79 -2.66 14.79
N PRO A 43 -26.32 -3.92 14.85
CA PRO A 43 -26.69 -4.93 13.89
C PRO A 43 -28.17 -5.32 14.02
N LYS A 44 -28.93 -5.17 12.94
CA LYS A 44 -30.33 -5.59 12.86
C LYS A 44 -30.47 -7.12 12.71
N GLU A 45 -31.59 -7.59 13.25
CA GLU A 45 -31.98 -8.98 13.50
C GLU A 45 -31.92 -9.92 12.28
N LYS A 46 -31.70 -11.22 12.54
CA LYS A 46 -31.41 -12.24 11.53
C LYS A 46 -32.70 -12.80 10.91
N GLU A 47 -33.02 -12.34 9.71
CA GLU A 47 -34.03 -12.97 8.85
C GLU A 47 -33.47 -14.21 8.10
N LYS A 48 -34.33 -15.19 7.81
CA LYS A 48 -33.96 -16.41 7.05
C LYS A 48 -33.87 -16.07 5.56
N ILE A 49 -32.70 -16.32 4.97
CA ILE A 49 -32.33 -15.83 3.63
C ILE A 49 -31.90 -17.01 2.72
N PRO A 50 -32.36 -17.07 1.45
CA PRO A 50 -32.00 -18.11 0.46
C PRO A 50 -30.50 -18.16 0.10
N PHE A 51 -30.03 -19.27 -0.49
CA PHE A 51 -28.58 -19.57 -0.64
C PHE A 51 -27.78 -18.55 -1.48
N LYS A 52 -28.31 -18.07 -2.61
CA LYS A 52 -27.65 -17.01 -3.40
C LYS A 52 -27.50 -15.72 -2.59
N GLU A 53 -28.53 -15.36 -1.83
CA GLU A 53 -28.50 -14.20 -0.96
C GLU A 53 -27.57 -14.41 0.25
N LYS A 54 -27.32 -15.65 0.70
CA LYS A 54 -26.27 -15.95 1.70
C LYS A 54 -24.87 -15.63 1.19
N ILE A 55 -24.53 -16.00 -0.05
CA ILE A 55 -23.20 -15.69 -0.64
C ILE A 55 -23.03 -14.17 -0.78
N VAL A 56 -24.02 -13.49 -1.36
CA VAL A 56 -23.99 -12.02 -1.49
C VAL A 56 -23.88 -11.35 -0.12
N LYS A 57 -24.61 -11.83 0.90
CA LYS A 57 -24.53 -11.34 2.27
C LYS A 57 -23.16 -11.57 2.90
N LYS A 58 -22.50 -12.72 2.63
CA LYS A 58 -21.13 -13.00 3.09
C LYS A 58 -20.11 -12.08 2.41
N VAL A 59 -20.16 -11.96 1.08
CA VAL A 59 -19.25 -11.07 0.32
C VAL A 59 -19.43 -9.62 0.76
N LYS A 60 -20.68 -9.19 0.93
CA LYS A 60 -21.00 -7.86 1.47
C LYS A 60 -20.47 -7.68 2.89
N GLY A 61 -20.69 -8.65 3.78
CA GLY A 61 -20.17 -8.60 5.15
C GLY A 61 -18.64 -8.52 5.21
N PHE A 62 -17.94 -9.26 4.34
CA PHE A 62 -16.49 -9.18 4.23
C PHE A 62 -16.02 -7.83 3.70
N HIS A 63 -16.65 -7.31 2.65
CA HIS A 63 -16.38 -5.96 2.15
C HIS A 63 -16.68 -4.88 3.20
N ASP A 64 -17.76 -5.02 3.96
CA ASP A 64 -18.14 -4.09 5.03
C ASP A 64 -17.13 -4.15 6.18
N PHE A 65 -16.56 -5.32 6.48
CA PHE A 65 -15.45 -5.47 7.42
C PHE A 65 -14.16 -4.80 6.90
N LEU A 66 -13.74 -5.10 5.67
CA LEU A 66 -12.53 -4.52 5.07
C LEU A 66 -12.62 -2.99 4.93
N THR A 67 -13.83 -2.46 4.79
CA THR A 67 -14.08 -1.02 4.67
C THR A 67 -14.64 -0.39 5.94
N ASN A 68 -14.49 -1.07 7.08
CA ASN A 68 -14.89 -0.56 8.38
C ASN A 68 -13.86 0.49 8.85
N PRO A 69 -14.28 1.73 9.16
CA PRO A 69 -13.37 2.79 9.58
C PRO A 69 -12.50 2.40 10.79
N VAL A 70 -13.05 1.68 11.77
CA VAL A 70 -12.31 1.24 12.97
C VAL A 70 -11.21 0.24 12.59
N VAL A 71 -11.56 -0.77 11.78
CA VAL A 71 -10.61 -1.79 11.31
C VAL A 71 -9.50 -1.13 10.51
N VAL A 72 -9.84 -0.25 9.57
CA VAL A 72 -8.87 0.44 8.72
C VAL A 72 -7.92 1.31 9.54
N LYS A 73 -8.42 2.01 10.57
CA LYS A 73 -7.56 2.80 11.47
C LYS A 73 -6.58 1.91 12.21
N ILE A 74 -7.04 0.80 12.79
CA ILE A 74 -6.17 -0.16 13.47
C ILE A 74 -5.10 -0.68 12.51
N CYS A 75 -5.49 -1.08 11.30
CA CYS A 75 -4.58 -1.53 10.24
C CYS A 75 -3.50 -0.50 9.89
N ILE A 76 -3.88 0.75 9.63
CA ILE A 76 -2.92 1.83 9.33
C ILE A 76 -2.00 2.11 10.52
N THR A 77 -2.54 2.12 11.74
CA THR A 77 -1.74 2.31 12.95
C THR A 77 -0.74 1.18 13.15
N LEU A 78 -1.17 -0.08 13.01
CA LEU A 78 -0.29 -1.24 13.08
C LEU A 78 0.79 -1.21 11.99
N PHE A 79 0.46 -0.78 10.77
CA PHE A 79 1.44 -0.61 9.71
C PHE A 79 2.56 0.35 10.14
N PHE A 80 2.21 1.52 10.68
CA PHE A 80 3.21 2.47 11.15
C PHE A 80 4.01 1.96 12.35
N ILE A 81 3.41 1.20 13.26
CA ILE A 81 4.09 0.64 14.44
C ILE A 81 4.99 -0.55 14.08
N VAL A 82 4.64 -1.33 13.05
CA VAL A 82 5.41 -2.49 12.64
C VAL A 82 6.48 -2.10 11.64
N PHE A 83 6.09 -1.51 10.50
CA PHE A 83 7.03 -1.32 9.40
C PHE A 83 8.07 -0.23 9.65
N ILE A 84 7.66 0.94 10.16
CA ILE A 84 8.59 2.06 10.36
C ILE A 84 9.67 1.73 11.39
N PRO A 85 9.33 1.24 12.61
CA PRO A 85 10.36 0.81 13.55
C PRO A 85 11.21 -0.32 13.00
N SER A 86 10.64 -1.26 12.24
CA SER A 86 11.43 -2.35 11.66
C SER A 86 12.49 -1.85 10.67
N LEU A 87 12.14 -0.86 9.85
CA LEU A 87 13.09 -0.23 8.94
C LEU A 87 14.17 0.57 9.69
N ILE A 88 13.78 1.32 10.74
CA ILE A 88 14.73 2.06 11.58
C ILE A 88 15.68 1.11 12.31
N PHE A 89 15.16 0.06 12.94
CA PHE A 89 15.97 -0.92 13.65
C PHE A 89 16.86 -1.72 12.70
N GLY A 90 16.35 -2.12 11.52
CA GLY A 90 17.17 -2.76 10.49
C GLY A 90 18.37 -1.89 10.11
N TYR A 91 18.16 -0.61 9.85
CA TYR A 91 19.24 0.34 9.57
C TYR A 91 20.23 0.49 10.74
N ILE A 92 19.74 0.59 11.98
CA ILE A 92 20.60 0.69 13.17
C ILE A 92 21.44 -0.59 13.32
N PHE A 93 20.83 -1.77 13.24
CA PHE A 93 21.54 -3.04 13.36
C PHE A 93 22.59 -3.22 12.26
N ALA A 94 22.28 -2.83 11.03
CA ALA A 94 23.21 -2.86 9.92
C ALA A 94 24.44 -1.95 10.09
N ASN A 95 24.38 -0.96 10.98
CA ASN A 95 25.50 -0.05 11.23
C ASN A 95 26.20 -0.28 12.57
N VAL A 96 25.51 -0.84 13.57
CA VAL A 96 26.02 -0.98 14.94
C VAL A 96 26.55 -2.39 15.22
N CYS A 97 25.94 -3.43 14.68
CA CYS A 97 26.24 -4.82 15.08
C CYS A 97 27.30 -5.50 14.20
N ASP A 98 28.35 -4.76 13.84
CA ASP A 98 29.50 -5.27 13.09
C ASP A 98 29.14 -5.95 11.75
N ALA A 99 28.15 -5.41 11.03
CA ALA A 99 27.87 -5.85 9.66
C ALA A 99 29.06 -5.67 8.71
N GLN A 100 30.06 -4.85 9.09
CA GLN A 100 31.34 -4.75 8.37
C GLN A 100 32.10 -6.08 8.35
N SER A 101 31.94 -6.95 9.35
CA SER A 101 32.49 -8.31 9.33
C SER A 101 31.79 -9.23 8.32
N LEU A 102 30.52 -8.95 7.99
CA LEU A 102 29.70 -9.73 7.06
C LEU A 102 29.76 -9.22 5.62
N ASN A 103 30.12 -7.94 5.42
CA ASN A 103 30.33 -7.36 4.10
C ASN A 103 31.76 -6.78 3.97
N PRO A 104 32.67 -7.46 3.25
CA PRO A 104 34.05 -6.99 3.07
C PRO A 104 34.17 -5.66 2.32
N ASP A 105 33.10 -5.23 1.64
CA ASP A 105 33.01 -3.94 0.95
C ASP A 105 32.64 -2.76 1.88
N GLY A 106 32.41 -3.02 3.18
CA GLY A 106 32.00 -2.04 4.18
C GLY A 106 30.54 -2.18 4.65
N GLY A 107 30.18 -1.40 5.68
CA GLY A 107 28.84 -1.42 6.28
C GLY A 107 27.75 -0.90 5.34
N PHE A 108 26.49 -0.98 5.78
CA PHE A 108 25.35 -0.53 5.00
C PHE A 108 25.40 0.97 4.70
N ASN A 109 25.30 1.36 3.43
CA ASN A 109 25.30 2.76 2.99
C ASN A 109 24.05 3.05 2.14
N ILE A 110 23.20 3.97 2.61
CA ILE A 110 21.95 4.36 1.93
C ILE A 110 22.13 4.86 0.49
N PHE A 111 23.33 5.34 0.13
CA PHE A 111 23.62 5.79 -1.23
C PHE A 111 24.07 4.66 -2.15
N MET A 112 24.51 3.53 -1.57
CA MET A 112 25.15 2.43 -2.29
C MET A 112 24.39 1.10 -2.15
N ASN A 113 23.37 1.05 -1.29
CA ASN A 113 22.58 -0.13 -0.96
C ASN A 113 21.09 0.13 -1.11
N MET A 114 20.38 -0.90 -1.54
CA MET A 114 18.92 -0.92 -1.65
C MET A 114 18.30 -1.05 -0.26
N ILE A 115 17.03 -0.66 -0.11
CA ILE A 115 16.35 -0.84 1.20
C ILE A 115 16.15 -2.32 1.49
N SER A 116 15.87 -3.09 0.45
CA SER A 116 15.75 -4.55 0.54
C SER A 116 17.02 -5.23 1.02
N ASP A 117 18.20 -4.63 0.80
CA ASP A 117 19.47 -5.16 1.28
C ASP A 117 19.47 -5.27 2.83
N LEU A 118 18.64 -4.49 3.54
CA LEU A 118 18.47 -4.62 4.99
C LEU A 118 17.83 -5.97 5.40
N GLY A 119 17.16 -6.67 4.47
CA GLY A 119 16.61 -8.02 4.63
C GLY A 119 17.57 -9.13 4.22
N SER A 120 18.87 -8.86 4.17
CA SER A 120 19.92 -9.85 3.84
C SER A 120 20.92 -10.00 4.99
N LEU A 121 21.35 -11.23 5.28
CA LEU A 121 22.39 -11.54 6.26
C LEU A 121 23.72 -10.84 5.92
N ARG A 122 23.91 -10.45 4.66
CA ARG A 122 25.09 -9.68 4.23
C ARG A 122 25.19 -8.32 4.94
N TYR A 123 24.06 -7.69 5.24
CA TYR A 123 24.03 -6.32 5.75
C TYR A 123 23.42 -6.21 7.15
N THR A 124 22.56 -7.14 7.55
CA THR A 124 21.88 -7.09 8.84
C THR A 124 22.01 -8.45 9.53
N PRO A 125 22.40 -8.52 10.82
CA PRO A 125 22.49 -9.79 11.54
C PRO A 125 21.11 -10.43 11.83
N ILE A 126 20.01 -9.67 11.69
CA ILE A 126 18.63 -10.12 11.92
C ILE A 126 17.73 -9.70 10.74
N PRO A 127 17.99 -10.21 9.52
CA PRO A 127 17.32 -9.75 8.30
C PRO A 127 15.84 -10.11 8.27
N LYS A 128 15.52 -11.30 8.79
CA LYS A 128 14.16 -11.84 8.85
C LYS A 128 13.15 -10.94 9.56
N PHE A 129 13.60 -10.08 10.46
CA PHE A 129 12.72 -9.14 11.13
C PHE A 129 12.08 -8.13 10.16
N LEU A 130 12.84 -7.64 9.17
CA LEU A 130 12.32 -6.72 8.16
C LEU A 130 11.41 -7.45 7.17
N ASP A 131 11.75 -8.68 6.80
CA ASP A 131 10.95 -9.54 5.91
C ASP A 131 9.58 -9.87 6.52
N ASP A 132 9.57 -10.33 7.77
CA ASP A 132 8.34 -10.64 8.51
C ASP A 132 7.49 -9.37 8.69
N ALA A 133 8.13 -8.22 8.97
CA ALA A 133 7.46 -6.94 9.06
C ALA A 133 6.83 -6.53 7.72
N ALA A 134 7.51 -6.74 6.59
CA ALA A 134 6.98 -6.45 5.26
C ALA A 134 5.78 -7.34 4.92
N MET A 135 5.89 -8.66 5.18
CA MET A 135 4.79 -9.61 4.99
C MET A 135 3.57 -9.26 5.84
N PHE A 136 3.77 -8.99 7.13
CA PHE A 136 2.68 -8.62 8.03
C PHE A 136 2.03 -7.31 7.58
N SER A 137 2.86 -6.32 7.23
CA SER A 137 2.43 -5.00 6.76
C SER A 137 1.61 -5.07 5.48
N ALA A 138 1.97 -5.95 4.54
CA ALA A 138 1.20 -6.19 3.33
C ALA A 138 -0.22 -6.68 3.61
N VAL A 139 -0.38 -7.62 4.55
CA VAL A 139 -1.69 -8.18 4.91
C VAL A 139 -2.57 -7.14 5.60
N ILE A 140 -2.03 -6.42 6.58
CA ILE A 140 -2.81 -5.45 7.34
C ILE A 140 -3.19 -4.22 6.51
N MET A 141 -2.47 -3.91 5.43
CA MET A 141 -2.79 -2.76 4.57
C MET A 141 -3.90 -3.05 3.54
N VAL A 142 -4.32 -4.30 3.35
CA VAL A 142 -5.42 -4.67 2.44
C VAL A 142 -6.72 -3.91 2.76
N PRO A 143 -7.23 -3.87 4.02
CA PRO A 143 -8.37 -3.04 4.39
C PRO A 143 -8.26 -1.57 3.97
N ALA A 144 -7.08 -0.95 4.13
CA ALA A 144 -6.88 0.46 3.76
C ALA A 144 -7.07 0.70 2.27
N ILE A 145 -6.65 -0.22 1.40
CA ILE A 145 -6.82 -0.12 -0.06
C ILE A 145 -8.30 -0.24 -0.45
N PHE A 146 -9.03 -1.20 0.14
CA PHE A 146 -10.47 -1.32 -0.07
C PHE A 146 -11.22 -0.09 0.41
N TYR A 147 -10.82 0.47 1.55
CA TYR A 147 -11.41 1.67 2.11
C TYR A 147 -11.14 2.89 1.22
N LEU A 148 -9.93 3.02 0.67
CA LEU A 148 -9.61 4.06 -0.29
C LEU A 148 -10.51 3.99 -1.53
N LYS A 149 -10.70 2.80 -2.11
CA LYS A 149 -11.64 2.60 -3.23
C LYS A 149 -13.05 3.07 -2.87
N LYS A 150 -13.57 2.67 -1.71
CA LYS A 150 -14.90 3.08 -1.22
C LYS A 150 -15.02 4.59 -1.13
N HIS A 151 -13.94 5.30 -0.77
CA HIS A 151 -13.91 6.75 -0.69
C HIS A 151 -13.82 7.43 -2.07
N MET A 152 -13.15 6.81 -3.03
CA MET A 152 -13.10 7.31 -4.42
C MET A 152 -14.42 7.09 -5.14
N CYS A 153 -15.05 5.92 -4.97
CA CYS A 153 -16.24 5.56 -5.74
C CYS A 153 -17.22 4.74 -4.90
N THR A 154 -18.35 5.37 -4.52
CA THR A 154 -19.44 4.65 -3.82
C THR A 154 -20.51 4.15 -4.78
N ALA A 155 -21.12 3.02 -4.45
CA ALA A 155 -22.27 2.49 -5.20
C ALA A 155 -23.45 3.48 -5.25
N ALA A 156 -23.64 4.31 -4.22
CA ALA A 156 -24.67 5.33 -4.18
C ALA A 156 -24.41 6.45 -5.22
N GLN A 157 -23.17 6.93 -5.33
CA GLN A 157 -22.78 7.94 -6.32
C GLN A 157 -22.93 7.41 -7.75
N LEU A 158 -22.48 6.17 -8.00
CA LEU A 158 -22.64 5.52 -9.30
C LEU A 158 -24.11 5.44 -9.73
N LYS A 159 -25.02 5.14 -8.79
CA LYS A 159 -26.48 5.10 -9.03
C LYS A 159 -27.09 6.49 -9.23
N ALA A 160 -26.61 7.50 -8.51
CA ALA A 160 -27.08 8.88 -8.67
C ALA A 160 -26.66 9.45 -10.04
N GLU A 161 -25.42 9.20 -10.46
CA GLU A 161 -24.88 9.64 -11.76
C GLU A 161 -25.51 8.88 -12.94
N GLU A 162 -25.91 7.62 -12.74
CA GLU A 162 -26.64 6.81 -13.73
C GLU A 162 -28.03 7.35 -14.04
N LYS A 163 -28.71 7.91 -13.04
CA LYS A 163 -30.01 8.57 -13.20
C LYS A 163 -29.90 9.97 -13.83
N SER A 164 -28.68 10.47 -14.05
CA SER A 164 -28.48 11.76 -14.69
C SER A 164 -28.87 11.69 -16.18
N PRO A 165 -29.76 12.56 -16.68
CA PRO A 165 -30.12 12.59 -18.10
C PRO A 165 -28.98 13.11 -18.99
N ASN A 166 -27.92 13.69 -18.41
CA ASN A 166 -26.82 14.30 -19.14
C ASN A 166 -25.72 13.28 -19.48
N THR A 167 -25.30 13.23 -20.76
CA THR A 167 -24.17 12.41 -21.25
C THR A 167 -22.89 12.61 -20.44
N LYS A 168 -22.63 13.85 -19.97
CA LYS A 168 -21.47 14.16 -19.11
C LYS A 168 -21.50 13.38 -17.78
N GLY A 169 -22.68 13.17 -17.19
CA GLY A 169 -22.83 12.41 -15.95
C GLY A 169 -22.45 10.93 -16.13
N LYS A 170 -22.87 10.33 -17.24
CA LYS A 170 -22.55 8.93 -17.58
C LYS A 170 -21.06 8.73 -17.85
N VAL A 171 -20.41 9.64 -18.58
CA VAL A 171 -18.96 9.57 -18.84
C VAL A 171 -18.16 9.69 -17.53
N ASN A 172 -18.52 10.64 -16.66
CA ASN A 172 -17.87 10.80 -15.37
C ASN A 172 -18.00 9.55 -14.49
N LYS A 173 -19.17 8.90 -14.48
CA LYS A 173 -19.39 7.62 -13.78
C LYS A 173 -18.38 6.57 -14.21
N VAL A 174 -18.22 6.39 -15.53
CA VAL A 174 -17.31 5.39 -16.12
C VAL A 174 -15.86 5.71 -15.74
N ILE A 175 -15.42 6.96 -15.88
CA ILE A 175 -14.05 7.37 -15.55
C ILE A 175 -13.77 7.14 -14.05
N LYS A 176 -14.65 7.57 -13.15
CA LYS A 176 -14.51 7.33 -11.69
C LYS A 176 -14.41 5.84 -11.37
N PHE A 177 -15.25 5.03 -12.01
CA PHE A 177 -15.26 3.59 -11.82
C PHE A 177 -13.95 2.97 -12.30
N ILE A 178 -13.45 3.34 -13.48
CA ILE A 178 -12.19 2.82 -14.02
C ILE A 178 -11.02 3.21 -13.11
N LEU A 179 -10.86 4.51 -12.80
CA LEU A 179 -9.75 4.99 -11.98
C LEU A 179 -9.72 4.35 -10.58
N SER A 180 -10.88 4.22 -9.93
CA SER A 180 -10.96 3.61 -8.60
C SER A 180 -10.70 2.10 -8.60
N ASN A 181 -11.11 1.37 -9.64
CA ASN A 181 -10.81 -0.07 -9.74
C ASN A 181 -9.36 -0.32 -10.15
N LEU A 182 -8.77 0.51 -11.03
CA LEU A 182 -7.34 0.41 -11.35
C LEU A 182 -6.49 0.73 -10.12
N GLY A 183 -6.82 1.80 -9.37
CA GLY A 183 -6.16 2.09 -8.09
C GLY A 183 -6.26 0.92 -7.09
N LEU A 184 -7.43 0.29 -6.96
CA LEU A 184 -7.57 -0.93 -6.13
C LEU A 184 -6.69 -2.07 -6.65
N LEU A 185 -6.75 -2.37 -7.94
CA LEU A 185 -6.02 -3.48 -8.55
C LEU A 185 -4.51 -3.35 -8.32
N PHE A 186 -3.94 -2.19 -8.64
CA PHE A 186 -2.52 -1.94 -8.44
C PHE A 186 -2.17 -1.80 -6.96
N GLY A 187 -3.04 -1.25 -6.11
CA GLY A 187 -2.84 -1.26 -4.67
C GLY A 187 -2.73 -2.69 -4.10
N LEU A 188 -3.62 -3.59 -4.52
CA LEU A 188 -3.54 -5.01 -4.12
C LEU A 188 -2.32 -5.71 -4.73
N GLY A 189 -1.98 -5.40 -5.98
CA GLY A 189 -0.75 -5.87 -6.62
C GLY A 189 0.49 -5.46 -5.84
N ALA A 190 0.53 -4.23 -5.31
CA ALA A 190 1.60 -3.78 -4.43
C ALA A 190 1.68 -4.60 -3.14
N MET A 191 0.56 -4.95 -2.51
CA MET A 191 0.57 -5.80 -1.32
C MET A 191 1.09 -7.21 -1.62
N VAL A 192 0.74 -7.78 -2.77
CA VAL A 192 1.32 -9.06 -3.23
C VAL A 192 2.83 -8.93 -3.41
N GLY A 193 3.29 -7.84 -4.04
CA GLY A 193 4.71 -7.53 -4.18
C GLY A 193 5.42 -7.42 -2.84
N PHE A 194 4.84 -6.67 -1.92
CA PHE A 194 5.43 -6.39 -0.62
C PHE A 194 5.50 -7.64 0.27
N PHE A 195 4.47 -8.49 0.21
CA PHE A 195 4.51 -9.81 0.83
C PHE A 195 5.57 -10.70 0.17
N GLY A 196 5.65 -10.67 -1.15
CA GLY A 196 6.61 -11.45 -1.93
C GLY A 196 8.06 -11.10 -1.62
N ILE A 197 8.39 -9.81 -1.41
CA ILE A 197 9.74 -9.39 -1.00
C ILE A 197 10.17 -10.10 0.29
N GLY A 198 9.32 -10.08 1.32
CA GLY A 198 9.66 -10.72 2.59
C GLY A 198 9.63 -12.25 2.51
N PHE A 199 8.72 -12.82 1.72
CA PHE A 199 8.63 -14.28 1.57
C PHE A 199 9.79 -14.86 0.75
N PHE A 200 10.17 -14.18 -0.33
CA PHE A 200 11.30 -14.56 -1.20
C PHE A 200 12.50 -13.68 -0.87
N SER A 201 12.91 -13.63 0.41
CA SER A 201 14.12 -12.92 0.79
C SER A 201 15.37 -13.66 0.32
N GLU A 202 16.47 -12.91 0.14
CA GLU A 202 17.75 -13.43 -0.36
C GLU A 202 18.24 -14.61 0.50
N ASP A 203 18.03 -14.53 1.81
CA ASP A 203 18.44 -15.55 2.77
C ASP A 203 17.58 -16.82 2.74
N LEU A 204 16.30 -16.71 2.36
CA LEU A 204 15.43 -17.88 2.24
C LEU A 204 15.72 -18.67 0.95
N GLY A 205 16.15 -17.98 -0.11
CA GLY A 205 16.53 -18.60 -1.38
C GLY A 205 17.58 -19.69 -1.21
N GLY A 206 18.64 -19.42 -0.44
CA GLY A 206 19.69 -20.41 -0.17
C GLY A 206 19.21 -21.66 0.58
N ALA A 207 18.24 -21.52 1.48
CA ALA A 207 17.64 -22.64 2.18
C ALA A 207 16.68 -23.45 1.27
N VAL A 208 15.98 -22.79 0.36
CA VAL A 208 15.02 -23.43 -0.55
C VAL A 208 15.72 -24.11 -1.74
N ASP A 209 16.85 -23.57 -2.19
CA ASP A 209 17.70 -24.22 -3.19
C ASP A 209 18.22 -25.58 -2.67
N SER A 210 18.43 -25.69 -1.34
CA SER A 210 18.86 -26.94 -0.70
C SER A 210 17.82 -28.08 -0.76
N ILE A 211 16.54 -27.76 -1.01
CA ILE A 211 15.46 -28.76 -1.20
C ILE A 211 15.11 -28.99 -2.69
N GLY A 212 15.94 -28.50 -3.61
CA GLY A 212 15.80 -28.77 -5.05
C GLY A 212 14.70 -27.96 -5.75
N LEU A 213 14.15 -26.95 -5.09
CA LEU A 213 13.30 -25.94 -5.71
C LEU A 213 14.23 -24.77 -6.09
N ASP A 214 14.53 -24.63 -7.38
CA ASP A 214 15.26 -23.47 -7.90
C ASP A 214 14.36 -22.22 -7.83
N LEU A 215 14.27 -21.70 -6.62
CA LEU A 215 13.68 -20.42 -6.29
C LEU A 215 14.83 -19.45 -6.06
N SER A 216 15.80 -19.41 -6.99
CA SER A 216 16.97 -18.53 -6.94
C SER A 216 16.60 -17.18 -6.32
N GLY A 217 16.98 -17.02 -5.05
CA GLY A 217 16.41 -15.98 -4.17
C GLY A 217 16.58 -14.59 -4.76
N ILE A 218 17.66 -14.38 -5.51
CA ILE A 218 17.99 -13.11 -6.18
C ILE A 218 16.98 -12.77 -7.29
N GLY A 219 16.55 -13.74 -8.10
CA GLY A 219 15.63 -13.49 -9.22
C GLY A 219 14.21 -13.21 -8.75
N SER A 220 13.73 -13.99 -7.79
CA SER A 220 12.37 -13.84 -7.23
C SER A 220 12.25 -12.57 -6.40
N HIS A 221 13.22 -12.31 -5.51
CA HIS A 221 13.24 -11.10 -4.70
C HIS A 221 13.21 -9.84 -5.57
N PHE A 222 14.10 -9.76 -6.56
CA PHE A 222 14.18 -8.64 -7.48
C PHE A 222 12.88 -8.44 -8.28
N PHE A 223 12.26 -9.53 -8.74
CA PHE A 223 10.95 -9.47 -9.39
C PHE A 223 9.88 -8.86 -8.48
N PHE A 224 9.78 -9.30 -7.23
CA PHE A 224 8.79 -8.77 -6.29
C PHE A 224 9.08 -7.33 -5.87
N SER A 225 10.36 -6.92 -5.80
CA SER A 225 10.77 -5.52 -5.65
C SER A 225 10.28 -4.64 -6.79
N ILE A 226 10.54 -5.04 -8.04
CA ILE A 226 10.00 -4.31 -9.20
C ILE A 226 8.47 -4.28 -9.16
N TRP A 227 7.84 -5.40 -8.80
CA TRP A 227 6.39 -5.53 -8.78
C TRP A 227 5.75 -4.59 -7.75
N VAL A 228 6.26 -4.54 -6.51
CA VAL A 228 5.72 -3.66 -5.47
C VAL A 228 5.86 -2.20 -5.87
N PHE A 229 7.05 -1.77 -6.30
CA PHE A 229 7.31 -0.36 -6.61
C PHE A 229 6.54 0.06 -7.86
N GLY A 230 6.54 -0.77 -8.91
CA GLY A 230 5.76 -0.51 -10.11
C GLY A 230 4.26 -0.40 -9.81
N CYS A 231 3.72 -1.31 -9.01
CA CYS A 231 2.32 -1.28 -8.60
C CYS A 231 2.00 -0.05 -7.72
N LEU A 232 2.87 0.33 -6.79
CA LEU A 232 2.68 1.54 -5.97
C LEU A 232 2.69 2.81 -6.81
N CYS A 233 3.63 2.95 -7.74
CA CYS A 233 3.69 4.10 -8.66
C CYS A 233 2.42 4.20 -9.51
N ILE A 234 1.99 3.09 -10.12
CA ILE A 234 0.77 3.08 -10.96
C ILE A 234 -0.50 3.32 -10.12
N CYS A 235 -0.56 2.77 -8.91
CA CYS A 235 -1.64 3.05 -7.96
C CYS A 235 -1.71 4.55 -7.61
N GLY A 236 -0.56 5.14 -7.24
CA GLY A 236 -0.41 6.56 -6.95
C GLY A 236 -0.82 7.44 -8.13
N LEU A 237 -0.43 7.08 -9.35
CA LEU A 237 -0.86 7.75 -10.58
C LEU A 237 -2.38 7.78 -10.73
N PHE A 238 -3.07 6.64 -10.62
CA PHE A 238 -4.53 6.60 -10.76
C PHE A 238 -5.26 7.35 -9.65
N ILE A 239 -4.77 7.27 -8.41
CA ILE A 239 -5.30 8.06 -7.29
C ILE A 239 -5.07 9.56 -7.53
N GLY A 240 -3.88 9.95 -7.99
CA GLY A 240 -3.52 11.33 -8.29
C GLY A 240 -4.40 11.91 -9.39
N ILE A 241 -4.57 11.19 -10.51
CA ILE A 241 -5.49 11.58 -11.59
C ILE A 241 -6.91 11.75 -11.03
N PHE A 242 -7.39 10.81 -10.23
CA PHE A 242 -8.73 10.89 -9.64
C PHE A 242 -8.89 12.14 -8.77
N VAL A 243 -7.91 12.44 -7.91
CA VAL A 243 -7.89 13.60 -7.02
C VAL A 243 -7.95 14.89 -7.84
N VAL A 244 -7.12 15.02 -8.89
CA VAL A 244 -7.09 16.20 -9.78
C VAL A 244 -8.40 16.38 -10.55
N MET A 245 -9.00 15.29 -11.06
CA MET A 245 -10.24 15.35 -11.83
C MET A 245 -11.49 15.62 -10.98
N TYR A 246 -11.50 15.18 -9.72
CA TYR A 246 -12.69 15.24 -8.85
C TYR A 246 -12.46 16.00 -7.54
N PRO A 247 -12.03 17.27 -7.61
CA PRO A 247 -11.62 18.00 -6.41
C PRO A 247 -12.76 18.30 -5.43
N LYS A 248 -13.98 18.49 -5.95
CA LYS A 248 -15.17 18.70 -5.09
C LYS A 248 -15.48 17.47 -4.25
N THR A 249 -15.45 16.28 -4.85
CA THR A 249 -15.76 15.01 -4.17
C THR A 249 -14.80 14.75 -3.02
N ILE A 250 -13.51 14.98 -3.22
CA ILE A 250 -12.50 14.82 -2.19
C ILE A 250 -12.60 15.95 -1.14
N LYS A 251 -12.85 17.21 -1.54
CA LYS A 251 -13.04 18.32 -0.60
C LYS A 251 -14.22 18.05 0.35
N GLU A 252 -15.37 17.63 -0.18
CA GLU A 252 -16.56 17.33 0.61
C GLU A 252 -16.33 16.18 1.59
N ARG A 253 -15.63 15.14 1.16
CA ARG A 253 -15.43 13.90 1.93
C ARG A 253 -14.34 14.02 2.99
N TYR A 254 -13.24 14.72 2.68
CA TYR A 254 -12.11 14.85 3.59
C TYR A 254 -12.06 16.20 4.33
N GLN A 255 -12.90 17.18 3.93
CA GLN A 255 -12.94 18.54 4.49
C GLN A 255 -11.56 19.21 4.56
N ILE A 256 -10.71 18.88 3.59
CA ILE A 256 -9.35 19.38 3.49
C ILE A 256 -9.37 20.81 2.93
N GLU A 257 -8.69 21.73 3.61
CA GLU A 257 -8.51 23.12 3.14
C GLU A 257 -7.73 23.17 1.82
N LYS A 258 -7.91 24.25 1.04
CA LYS A 258 -7.34 24.43 -0.31
C LYS A 258 -5.82 24.21 -0.42
N ILE A 259 -5.04 24.41 0.65
CA ILE A 259 -3.57 24.35 0.59
C ILE A 259 -3.02 22.92 0.62
N HIS A 260 -3.65 22.06 1.40
CA HIS A 260 -3.31 20.64 1.50
C HIS A 260 -3.62 19.89 0.18
N TRP A 261 -4.55 20.43 -0.62
CA TRP A 261 -4.93 19.92 -1.92
C TRP A 261 -3.83 19.98 -2.98
N VAL A 262 -3.13 21.11 -3.04
CA VAL A 262 -1.99 21.30 -3.93
C VAL A 262 -0.87 20.37 -3.47
N LEU A 263 -0.66 20.25 -2.16
CA LEU A 263 0.36 19.35 -1.60
C LEU A 263 0.11 17.88 -1.97
N PHE A 264 -1.12 17.35 -1.85
CA PHE A 264 -1.42 15.97 -2.25
C PHE A 264 -1.30 15.73 -3.76
N SER A 265 -1.70 16.73 -4.56
CA SER A 265 -1.60 16.62 -6.02
C SER A 265 -0.14 16.67 -6.48
N VAL A 266 0.67 17.55 -5.86
CA VAL A 266 2.11 17.66 -6.12
C VAL A 266 2.86 16.43 -5.60
N LEU A 267 2.53 15.91 -4.41
CA LEU A 267 3.12 14.68 -3.89
C LEU A 267 2.74 13.47 -4.74
N GLY A 268 1.49 13.36 -5.19
CA GLY A 268 1.06 12.30 -6.12
C GLY A 268 1.73 12.39 -7.49
N LEU A 269 1.98 13.62 -7.98
CA LEU A 269 2.73 13.85 -9.22
C LEU A 269 4.23 13.60 -9.05
N LEU A 270 4.81 13.87 -7.87
CA LEU A 270 6.22 13.58 -7.53
C LEU A 270 6.51 12.07 -7.42
N MET A 271 5.47 11.24 -7.27
CA MET A 271 5.59 9.77 -7.29
C MET A 271 5.60 9.17 -8.70
N ILE A 272 5.37 9.97 -9.74
CA ILE A 272 5.44 9.61 -11.17
C ILE A 272 6.83 9.94 -11.69
#